data_AF-A0A3P6RA27-F1
#
_entry.id   AF-A0A3P6RA27-F1
#
_cell.length_a   1.000
_cell.length_b   1.000
_cell.length_c   1.000
_cell.angle_alpha   90.00
_cell.angle_beta   90.00
_cell.angle_gamma   90.00
#
_symmetry.space_group_name_H-M   'P 1'
#
loop_
_entity.id
_entity.type
_entity.pdbx_description
1 polymer ?
#
loop_
_entity_poly.entity_id
_entity_poly.type
_entity_poly.pdbx_seq_one_letter_code
_entity_poly.pdbx_strand_id
1 'polypeptide(L)'
;MIRNFPKHPKLVFAFSMSYLLFIHFYRWMILTSYYLDITGPMMVAVQKITTVAFSLHDGRVKKKEELSELQEREAITELPSLSEYISYVFNFQTALTGPVNFYSDYIAFIDGVHVVRTKEGKVPRKFVVKSVSLFT
;
A
#
# COMPACT_ATOMS: atom_id res chain seq x y z
N MET A 1 -7.73 9.86 -17.82
CA MET A 1 -8.66 10.96 -17.48
C MET A 1 -9.36 10.66 -16.15
N ILE A 2 -8.72 10.95 -15.01
CA ILE A 2 -9.37 11.00 -13.68
C ILE A 2 -8.83 12.27 -13.02
N ARG A 3 -9.57 13.38 -13.17
CA ARG A 3 -9.09 14.75 -12.90
C ARG A 3 -9.32 15.23 -11.46
N ASN A 4 -9.94 14.42 -10.60
CA ASN A 4 -10.38 14.82 -9.27
C ASN A 4 -9.89 13.85 -8.18
N PHE A 5 -8.56 13.76 -7.99
CA PHE A 5 -8.04 13.14 -6.78
C PHE A 5 -8.38 14.02 -5.56
N PRO A 6 -8.87 13.45 -4.45
CA PRO A 6 -9.15 14.23 -3.25
C PRO A 6 -7.84 14.87 -2.78
N LYS A 7 -7.80 16.21 -2.78
CA LYS A 7 -6.64 17.02 -2.37
C LYS A 7 -6.26 16.87 -0.89
N HIS A 8 -6.99 16.04 -0.15
CA HIS A 8 -6.92 15.96 1.30
C HIS A 8 -6.78 14.49 1.75
N PRO A 9 -5.56 13.92 1.72
CA PRO A 9 -5.28 12.59 2.31
C PRO A 9 -5.68 12.53 3.81
N LYS A 10 -5.75 13.69 4.47
CA LYS A 10 -6.24 13.87 5.83
C LYS A 10 -7.67 13.33 6.05
N LEU A 11 -8.55 13.40 5.05
CA LEU A 11 -9.92 12.87 5.16
C LEU A 11 -9.92 11.34 5.17
N VAL A 12 -9.14 10.73 4.27
CA VAL A 12 -8.96 9.27 4.21
C VAL A 12 -8.37 8.76 5.52
N PHE A 13 -7.37 9.47 6.04
CA PHE A 13 -6.78 9.17 7.33
C PHE A 13 -7.79 9.29 8.48
N ALA A 14 -8.51 10.41 8.59
CA ALA A 14 -9.48 10.62 9.65
C ALA A 14 -10.59 9.56 9.64
N PHE A 15 -11.11 9.21 8.47
CA PHE A 15 -12.10 8.15 8.31
C PHE A 15 -11.53 6.78 8.73
N SER A 16 -10.35 6.42 8.23
CA SER A 16 -9.74 5.12 8.52
C SER A 16 -9.36 4.97 10.00
N MET A 17 -8.85 6.03 10.62
CA MET A 17 -8.50 6.06 12.05
C MET A 17 -9.72 6.03 12.96
N SER A 18 -10.78 6.76 12.64
CA SER A 18 -12.03 6.72 13.41
C SER A 18 -12.69 5.35 13.36
N TYR A 19 -12.66 4.68 12.21
CA TYR A 19 -13.12 3.30 12.07
C TYR A 19 -12.28 2.33 12.93
N LEU A 20 -10.95 2.43 12.88
CA LEU A 20 -10.04 1.63 13.70
C LEU A 20 -10.30 1.83 15.20
N LEU A 21 -10.47 3.09 15.62
CA LEU A 21 -10.74 3.48 17.00
C LEU A 21 -12.05 2.88 17.49
N PHE A 22 -13.11 2.95 16.70
CA PHE A 22 -14.40 2.37 17.04
C PHE A 22 -14.31 0.85 17.27
N ILE A 23 -13.59 0.13 16.40
CA ILE A 23 -13.41 -1.32 16.53
C ILE A 23 -12.56 -1.68 17.76
N HIS A 24 -11.51 -0.91 18.04
CA HIS A 24 -10.68 -1.11 19.22
C HIS A 24 -11.46 -0.84 20.52
N PHE A 25 -12.29 0.21 20.51
CA PHE A 25 -13.16 0.54 21.63
C PHE A 25 -14.25 -0.52 21.85
N TYR A 26 -14.89 -0.99 20.78
CA TYR A 26 -15.85 -2.09 20.82
C TYR A 26 -15.22 -3.37 21.38
N ARG A 27 -14.00 -3.71 20.91
CA ARG A 27 -13.22 -4.84 21.44
C ARG A 27 -12.96 -4.69 22.93
N TRP A 28 -12.51 -3.51 23.37
CA TRP A 28 -12.25 -3.24 24.79
C TRP A 28 -13.48 -3.44 25.68
N MET A 29 -14.67 -3.08 25.20
CA MET A 29 -15.91 -3.19 25.98
C MET A 29 -16.47 -4.62 26.09
N ILE A 30 -16.27 -5.46 25.07
CA ILE A 30 -17.02 -6.73 24.93
C ILE A 30 -16.13 -7.97 25.14
N LEU A 31 -14.83 -7.88 24.86
CA LEU A 31 -13.94 -9.05 24.96
C LEU A 31 -13.60 -9.36 26.43
N THR A 32 -14.29 -10.34 27.00
CA THR A 32 -13.99 -10.96 28.31
C THR A 32 -13.32 -12.33 28.18
N SER A 33 -13.16 -12.85 26.96
CA SER A 33 -12.57 -14.18 26.65
C SER A 33 -11.65 -14.14 25.42
N TYR A 34 -10.77 -15.14 25.27
CA TYR A 34 -9.77 -15.25 24.19
C TYR A 34 -10.45 -15.47 22.81
N TYR A 35 -10.45 -14.44 21.96
CA TYR A 35 -10.89 -14.50 20.56
C TYR A 35 -9.73 -14.22 19.60
N LEU A 36 -9.86 -14.68 18.35
CA LEU A 36 -8.90 -14.42 17.27
C LEU A 36 -8.80 -12.90 17.00
N ASP A 37 -7.58 -12.34 17.07
CA ASP A 37 -7.35 -10.90 16.93
C ASP A 37 -7.41 -10.45 15.46
N ILE A 38 -8.63 -10.20 14.97
CA ILE A 38 -8.90 -9.66 13.63
C ILE A 38 -8.44 -8.20 13.52
N THR A 39 -8.22 -7.52 14.64
CA THR A 39 -7.92 -6.09 14.64
C THR A 39 -6.47 -5.78 14.27
N GLY A 40 -5.56 -6.74 14.46
CA GLY A 40 -4.17 -6.66 13.98
C GLY A 40 -4.09 -6.49 12.46
N PRO A 41 -4.64 -7.43 11.66
CA PRO A 41 -4.69 -7.29 10.20
C PRO A 41 -5.41 -6.02 9.72
N MET A 42 -6.48 -5.60 10.41
CA MET A 42 -7.18 -4.35 10.10
C MET A 42 -6.31 -3.11 10.37
N MET A 43 -5.49 -3.13 11.41
CA MET A 43 -4.53 -2.06 11.70
C MET A 43 -3.53 -1.90 10.57
N VAL A 44 -2.94 -3.02 10.13
CA VAL A 44 -1.96 -3.01 9.04
C VAL A 44 -2.59 -2.55 7.72
N ALA A 45 -3.81 -2.98 7.43
CA ALA A 45 -4.54 -2.53 6.25
C ALA A 45 -4.73 -0.99 6.26
N VAL A 46 -5.19 -0.40 7.37
CA VAL A 46 -5.36 1.06 7.47
C VAL A 46 -4.03 1.80 7.32
N GLN A 47 -2.95 1.28 7.92
CA GLN A 47 -1.61 1.87 7.77
C GLN A 47 -1.20 1.88 6.29
N LYS A 48 -1.35 0.77 5.58
CA LYS A 48 -0.99 0.66 4.15
C LYS A 48 -1.82 1.59 3.27
N ILE A 49 -3.13 1.69 3.53
CA ILE A 49 -4.05 2.59 2.79
C ILE A 49 -3.66 4.06 3.03
N THR A 50 -3.42 4.41 4.29
CA THR A 50 -3.04 5.77 4.69
C THR A 50 -1.72 6.18 4.03
N THR A 51 -0.69 5.32 4.11
CA THR A 51 0.61 5.57 3.51
C THR A 51 0.50 5.81 2.00
N VAL A 52 -0.24 4.95 1.28
CA VAL A 52 -0.46 5.15 -0.17
C VAL A 52 -1.17 6.47 -0.46
N ALA A 53 -2.17 6.86 0.34
CA ALA A 53 -2.89 8.11 0.16
C ALA A 53 -1.96 9.34 0.34
N PHE A 54 -1.06 9.31 1.32
CA PHE A 54 -0.08 10.38 1.53
C PHE A 54 1.02 10.38 0.47
N SER A 55 1.57 9.22 0.11
CA SER A 55 2.56 9.07 -0.97
C SER A 55 2.04 9.55 -2.32
N LEU A 56 0.76 9.28 -2.63
CA LEU A 56 0.12 9.75 -3.86
C LEU A 56 -0.14 11.26 -3.85
N HIS A 57 -0.50 11.81 -2.69
CA HIS A 57 -0.63 13.26 -2.53
C HIS A 57 0.72 13.95 -2.69
N ASP A 58 1.78 13.41 -2.08
CA ASP A 58 3.13 13.96 -2.13
C ASP A 58 3.70 13.90 -3.56
N GLY A 59 3.45 12.84 -4.33
CA GLY A 59 3.90 12.73 -5.72
C GLY A 59 3.11 13.56 -6.75
N ARG A 60 1.91 14.04 -6.42
CA ARG A 60 1.04 14.78 -7.37
C ARG A 60 0.83 16.25 -7.04
N VAL A 61 0.92 16.62 -5.76
CA VAL A 61 0.53 17.97 -5.30
C VAL A 61 1.74 18.78 -4.84
N LYS A 62 2.74 18.15 -4.21
CA LYS A 62 3.92 18.86 -3.71
C LYS A 62 5.00 19.00 -4.77
N LYS A 63 5.76 20.09 -4.68
CA LYS A 63 6.98 20.27 -5.48
C LYS A 63 8.10 19.44 -4.89
N LYS A 64 9.00 18.94 -5.75
CA LYS A 64 10.16 18.15 -5.31
C LYS A 64 11.04 18.89 -4.29
N GLU A 65 11.14 20.21 -4.40
CA GLU A 65 11.93 21.06 -3.50
C GLU A 65 11.39 21.12 -2.06
N GLU A 66 10.11 20.75 -1.85
CA GLU A 66 9.45 20.76 -0.53
C GLU A 66 9.40 19.37 0.12
N LEU A 67 9.91 18.35 -0.55
CA LEU A 67 9.87 16.96 -0.08
C LEU A 67 11.17 16.62 0.66
N SER A 68 11.02 15.93 1.80
CA SER A 68 12.15 15.23 2.44
C SER A 68 12.65 14.11 1.53
N GLU A 69 13.93 13.73 1.63
CA GLU A 69 14.54 12.64 0.84
C GLU A 69 13.73 11.33 0.89
N LEU A 70 13.16 11.00 2.06
CA LEU A 70 12.30 9.83 2.22
C LEU A 70 10.95 10.00 1.52
N GLN A 71 10.36 11.20 1.60
CA GLN A 71 9.10 11.48 0.91
C GLN A 71 9.28 11.49 -0.60
N GLU A 72 10.43 11.96 -1.10
CA GLU A 72 10.74 11.91 -2.53
C GLU A 72 10.90 10.47 -3.02
N ARG A 73 11.60 9.61 -2.26
CA ARG A 73 11.71 8.17 -2.59
C ARG A 73 10.37 7.46 -2.63
N GLU A 74 9.51 7.76 -1.67
CA GLU A 74 8.20 7.10 -1.52
C GLU A 74 7.06 7.82 -2.26
N ALA A 75 7.37 8.86 -3.04
CA ALA A 75 6.38 9.62 -3.78
C ALA A 75 5.80 8.80 -4.94
N ILE A 76 4.47 8.68 -4.99
CA ILE A 76 3.77 7.99 -6.06
C ILE A 76 3.23 9.03 -7.05
N THR A 77 3.83 9.10 -8.23
CA THR A 77 3.41 10.00 -9.31
C THR A 77 2.20 9.44 -10.08
N GLU A 78 2.25 8.16 -10.42
CA GLU A 78 1.22 7.46 -11.17
C GLU A 78 0.27 6.68 -10.28
N LEU A 79 -1.01 6.65 -10.66
CA LEU A 79 -2.00 5.94 -9.85
C LEU A 79 -1.78 4.42 -9.99
N PRO A 80 -1.68 3.66 -8.88
CA PRO A 80 -1.62 2.21 -8.95
C PRO A 80 -2.88 1.65 -9.62
N SER A 81 -2.70 0.59 -10.43
CA SER A 81 -3.85 -0.15 -10.93
C SER A 81 -4.60 -0.85 -9.79
N LEU A 82 -5.88 -1.16 -10.00
CA LEU A 82 -6.70 -1.82 -8.98
C LEU A 82 -6.08 -3.17 -8.53
N SER A 83 -5.52 -3.93 -9.47
CA SER A 83 -4.87 -5.21 -9.18
C SER A 83 -3.60 -5.03 -8.36
N GLU A 84 -2.75 -4.05 -8.70
CA GLU A 84 -1.52 -3.77 -7.94
C GLU A 84 -1.85 -3.30 -6.52
N TYR A 85 -2.88 -2.46 -6.39
CA TYR A 85 -3.35 -1.98 -5.09
C TYR A 85 -3.88 -3.11 -4.20
N ILE A 86 -4.74 -3.98 -4.73
CA ILE A 86 -5.26 -5.15 -3.99
C ILE A 86 -4.10 -6.09 -3.62
N SER A 87 -3.20 -6.36 -4.56
CA SER A 87 -2.03 -7.21 -4.35
C SER A 87 -1.10 -6.65 -3.28
N TYR A 88 -0.91 -5.33 -3.26
CA TYR A 88 -0.17 -4.64 -2.19
C TYR A 88 -0.86 -4.79 -0.85
N VAL A 89 -2.16 -4.47 -0.73
CA VAL A 89 -2.90 -4.52 0.54
C VAL A 89 -2.89 -5.93 1.13
N PHE A 90 -3.18 -6.95 0.32
CA PHE A 90 -3.26 -8.36 0.72
C PHE A 90 -1.95 -9.15 0.60
N ASN A 91 -0.80 -8.47 0.48
CA ASN A 91 0.49 -9.14 0.47
C ASN A 91 0.67 -10.01 1.73
N PHE A 92 0.75 -11.34 1.57
CA PHE A 92 0.74 -12.30 2.67
C PHE A 92 1.83 -12.05 3.71
N GLN A 93 3.00 -11.55 3.28
CA GLN A 93 4.14 -11.30 4.16
C GLN A 93 3.87 -10.18 5.17
N THR A 94 3.12 -9.15 4.77
CA THR A 94 2.87 -7.97 5.60
C THR A 94 1.41 -7.83 6.01
N ALA A 95 0.50 -8.70 5.57
CA ALA A 95 -0.93 -8.60 5.90
C ALA A 95 -1.27 -9.02 7.34
N LEU A 96 -0.53 -9.95 7.95
CA LEU A 96 -0.90 -10.55 9.24
C LEU A 96 0.12 -10.29 10.37
N THR A 97 1.42 -10.35 10.08
CA THR A 97 2.47 -10.28 11.12
C THR A 97 3.73 -9.51 10.72
N GLY A 98 3.71 -8.84 9.57
CA GLY A 98 4.88 -8.14 9.04
C GLY A 98 4.83 -6.63 9.30
N PRO A 99 5.99 -5.95 9.33
CA PRO A 99 6.03 -4.49 9.39
C PRO A 99 5.37 -3.89 8.13
N VAL A 100 4.82 -2.70 8.28
CA VAL A 100 4.22 -1.96 7.16
C VAL A 100 5.33 -1.60 6.17
N ASN A 101 5.18 -2.05 4.93
CA ASN A 101 6.06 -1.72 3.82
C ASN A 101 5.46 -0.59 2.98
N PHE A 102 6.29 0.21 2.32
CA PHE A 102 5.81 1.21 1.38
C PHE A 102 5.40 0.58 0.05
N TYR A 103 4.55 1.29 -0.70
CA TYR A 103 4.10 0.84 -2.01
C TYR A 103 5.21 0.85 -3.06
N SER A 104 6.13 1.82 -3.00
CA SER A 104 7.24 1.92 -3.94
C SER A 104 8.16 0.68 -3.84
N ASP A 105 8.51 0.30 -2.61
CA ASP A 105 9.27 -0.91 -2.28
C ASP A 105 8.55 -2.18 -2.74
N TYR A 106 7.23 -2.25 -2.52
CA TYR A 106 6.43 -3.37 -2.97
C TYR A 106 6.47 -3.56 -4.49
N ILE A 107 6.34 -2.48 -5.25
CA ILE A 107 6.42 -2.56 -6.72
C ILE A 107 7.85 -2.87 -7.17
N ALA A 108 8.88 -2.29 -6.55
CA ALA A 108 10.27 -2.63 -6.84
C ALA A 108 10.59 -4.10 -6.55
N PHE A 109 9.93 -4.68 -5.55
CA PHE A 109 9.99 -6.10 -5.26
C PHE A 109 9.29 -6.94 -6.34
N ILE A 110 8.06 -6.61 -6.74
CA ILE A 110 7.34 -7.35 -7.79
C ILE A 110 8.04 -7.24 -9.16
N ASP A 111 8.59 -6.07 -9.48
CA ASP A 111 9.33 -5.83 -10.72
C ASP A 111 10.72 -6.49 -10.75
N GLY A 112 11.20 -7.01 -9.61
CA GLY A 112 12.50 -7.69 -9.53
C GLY A 112 13.70 -6.75 -9.72
N VAL A 113 13.55 -5.45 -9.44
CA VAL A 113 14.62 -4.44 -9.60
C VAL A 113 15.83 -4.74 -8.69
N HIS A 114 15.59 -5.49 -7.62
CA HIS A 114 16.58 -5.95 -6.65
C HIS A 114 17.35 -7.23 -7.10
N VAL A 115 16.98 -7.85 -8.22
CA VAL A 115 17.67 -9.03 -8.75
C VAL A 115 18.94 -8.58 -9.47
N VAL A 116 20.10 -8.91 -8.90
CA VAL A 116 21.43 -8.65 -9.49
C VAL A 116 21.46 -9.18 -10.93
N ARG A 117 21.82 -8.32 -11.89
CA ARG A 117 21.99 -8.73 -13.30
C ARG A 117 22.94 -9.93 -13.36
N THR A 118 22.50 -11.01 -14.02
CA THR A 118 23.39 -12.13 -14.39
C THR A 118 24.60 -11.57 -15.14
N LYS A 119 25.74 -12.27 -15.10
CA LYS A 119 27.02 -11.88 -15.77
C LYS A 119 26.88 -11.49 -17.26
N GLU A 120 25.75 -11.81 -17.89
CA GLU A 120 25.38 -11.46 -19.27
C GLU A 120 24.64 -10.11 -19.43
N GLY A 121 24.45 -9.33 -18.36
CA GLY A 121 23.89 -7.97 -18.42
C GLY A 121 22.41 -7.86 -18.75
N LYS A 122 21.70 -8.99 -18.93
CA LYS A 122 20.26 -9.03 -19.24
C LYS A 122 19.45 -8.84 -17.96
N VAL A 123 18.56 -7.84 -17.97
CA VAL A 123 17.50 -7.72 -16.95
C VAL A 123 16.55 -8.91 -17.06
N PRO A 124 16.16 -9.56 -15.94
CA PRO A 124 15.13 -10.59 -16.00
C PRO A 124 13.86 -9.98 -16.59
N ARG A 125 13.24 -10.67 -17.57
CA ARG A 125 12.00 -10.18 -18.20
C ARG A 125 10.95 -9.93 -17.12
N LYS A 126 10.31 -8.75 -17.13
CA LYS A 126 9.07 -8.50 -16.36
C LYS A 126 8.16 -9.71 -16.57
N PHE A 127 7.71 -10.34 -15.49
CA PHE A 127 6.68 -11.36 -15.56
C PHE A 127 5.39 -10.67 -16.02
N VAL A 128 5.21 -10.55 -17.34
CA VAL A 128 3.94 -10.13 -17.92
C VAL A 128 2.97 -11.25 -17.61
N VAL A 129 2.16 -11.05 -16.56
CA VAL A 129 0.99 -11.89 -16.29
C VAL A 129 0.10 -11.76 -17.51
N LYS A 130 0.15 -12.75 -18.40
CA LYS A 130 -0.84 -12.88 -19.47
C LYS A 130 -2.19 -12.94 -18.77
N SER A 131 -3.03 -11.93 -18.97
CA SER A 131 -4.43 -11.97 -18.58
C SER A 131 -4.98 -13.31 -19.06
N VAL A 132 -5.30 -14.19 -18.11
CA VAL A 132 -5.86 -15.49 -18.41
C VAL A 132 -7.27 -15.21 -18.92
N SER A 133 -7.45 -15.33 -20.24
CA SER A 133 -8.75 -15.46 -20.87
C SER A 133 -9.36 -16.77 -20.41
N LEU A 134 -10.02 -16.75 -19.25
CA LEU A 134 -10.73 -17.86 -18.65
C LEU A 134 -12.24 -17.67 -18.89
N PHE A 135 -12.64 -17.50 -20.16
CA PHE A 135 -14.02 -17.65 -20.62
C PHE A 135 -14.01 -17.95 -22.13
N THR A 136 -13.78 -19.20 -22.49
CA THR A 136 -14.37 -19.83 -23.68
C THR A 136 -14.49 -21.33 -23.42
#